data_AF-A0A7S3P4Q9-F1
#
_entry.id   AF-A0A7S3P4Q9-F1
#
_cell.length_a   1.000
_cell.length_b   1.000
_cell.length_c   1.000
_cell.angle_alpha   90.00
_cell.angle_beta   90.00
_cell.angle_gamma   90.00
#
_symmetry.space_group_name_H-M   'P 1'
#
loop_
_entity.id
_entity.type
_entity.pdbx_description
1 polymer ?
#
loop_
_entity_poly.entity_id
_entity_poly.type
_entity_poly.pdbx_seq_one_letter_code
_entity_poly.pdbx_strand_id
1 'polypeptide(L)'
;MSIPTRLFDPANPMSSASSLFNTACQGSPCVPEAEIDLGSTAIDYESDPSNPIFHRLVLHGGRGWSIFEVPQDPSDLLRLVYDSADTVEKLGCEKFPWAHNAAQNEEFGPAGNLPNSTFFYNFADEETKEVLREMNDPAIDGCEDQGDGMPGACPLSELMDGESNKRGVEINIATIGFACGRLVTAVAGEGNSVSVIYDITDITNPTVFEVIHLSPSSETKSPGIAFNDGTVGEIDTVDILFMSASQSPTGKASLMYVGQSSGTVSLWTFECVEPDDPNIDWTIGEEVDSIKSGVLRRQTEGIIVVALLAALSYLF
;
A
#
# COMPACT_ATOMS: atom_id res chain seq x y z
N MET A 1 28.29 1.29 15.43
CA MET A 1 27.77 2.62 15.79
C MET A 1 26.54 2.37 16.66
N SER A 2 26.48 2.87 17.89
CA SER A 2 25.35 2.58 18.79
C SER A 2 24.11 3.32 18.30
N ILE A 3 23.02 2.60 18.04
CA ILE A 3 21.74 3.18 17.65
C ILE A 3 21.25 4.07 18.81
N PRO A 4 20.96 5.36 18.60
CA PRO A 4 20.43 6.23 19.65
C PRO A 4 19.13 5.66 20.20
N THR A 5 18.99 5.61 21.53
CA THR A 5 17.81 5.08 22.22
C THR A 5 16.64 6.05 22.27
N ARG A 6 16.79 7.26 21.70
CA ARG A 6 15.76 8.30 21.65
C ARG A 6 15.67 8.84 20.22
N LEU A 7 14.45 9.03 19.74
CA LEU A 7 14.17 9.58 18.41
C LEU A 7 14.39 11.11 18.37
N PHE A 8 14.13 11.78 19.49
CA PHE A 8 14.36 13.22 19.70
C PHE A 8 15.13 13.46 20.99
N ASP A 9 16.11 14.36 20.94
CA ASP A 9 16.75 14.91 22.12
C ASP A 9 16.13 16.29 22.43
N PRO A 10 15.37 16.42 23.54
CA PRO A 10 14.71 17.69 23.88
C PRO A 10 15.71 18.79 24.26
N ALA A 11 16.97 18.46 24.58
CA ALA A 11 18.01 19.45 24.84
C ALA A 11 18.70 19.92 23.56
N ASN A 12 18.64 19.13 22.48
CA ASN A 12 19.27 19.45 21.22
C ASN A 12 18.59 18.69 20.06
N PRO A 13 17.65 19.30 19.33
CA PRO A 13 16.89 18.64 18.26
C PRO A 13 17.77 18.15 17.09
N MET A 14 19.03 18.60 17.04
CA MET A 14 20.03 18.19 16.04
C MET A 14 20.86 16.97 16.47
N SER A 15 20.73 16.50 17.72
CA SER A 15 21.28 15.22 18.18
C SER A 15 20.17 14.21 18.44
N SER A 16 20.50 12.92 18.40
CA SER A 16 19.60 11.74 18.39
C SER A 16 19.28 11.21 16.99
N ALA A 17 18.40 10.21 16.85
CA ALA A 17 18.09 9.62 15.55
C ALA A 17 17.48 10.63 14.56
N SER A 18 16.91 11.74 15.05
CA SER A 18 16.50 12.91 14.25
C SER A 18 17.64 13.51 13.41
N SER A 19 18.90 13.36 13.82
CA SER A 19 20.04 13.93 13.09
C SER A 19 20.21 13.33 11.69
N LEU A 20 19.76 12.09 11.48
CA LEU A 20 19.81 11.39 10.19
C LEU A 20 18.88 12.03 9.15
N PHE A 21 17.73 12.54 9.59
CA PHE A 21 16.78 13.27 8.76
C PHE A 21 17.34 14.66 8.37
N ASN A 22 18.12 15.28 9.25
CA ASN A 22 18.73 16.60 9.01
C ASN A 22 19.95 16.58 8.08
N THR A 23 20.65 15.44 7.97
CA THR A 23 21.81 15.32 7.07
C THR A 23 21.46 15.39 5.59
N ALA A 24 20.21 15.07 5.21
CA ALA A 24 19.71 15.22 3.84
C ALA A 24 19.65 16.69 3.35
N CYS A 25 19.73 17.64 4.29
CA CYS A 25 19.62 19.08 4.02
C CYS A 25 20.98 19.81 3.86
N GLN A 26 22.12 19.11 3.84
CA GLN A 26 23.42 19.78 3.62
C GLN A 26 23.58 20.24 2.18
N GLY A 27 23.19 21.49 1.89
CA GLY A 27 23.51 22.18 0.64
C GLY A 27 22.32 22.58 -0.24
N SER A 28 21.08 22.31 0.18
CA SER A 28 19.87 22.77 -0.50
C SER A 28 18.94 23.51 0.48
N PRO A 29 18.13 24.49 0.01
CA PRO A 29 17.11 25.10 0.85
C PRO A 29 16.09 24.01 1.24
N CYS A 30 16.05 23.66 2.53
CA CYS A 30 15.03 22.77 3.05
C CYS A 30 13.67 23.43 2.81
N VAL A 31 12.84 22.83 1.96
CA VAL A 31 11.42 23.15 1.95
C VAL A 31 10.88 22.60 3.28
N PRO A 32 10.27 23.42 4.15
CA PRO A 32 9.96 23.05 5.54
C PRO A 32 8.68 22.24 5.62
N GLU A 33 8.53 21.23 4.78
CA GLU A 33 7.33 20.40 4.71
C GLU A 33 7.72 18.96 5.02
N ALA A 34 8.23 18.76 6.23
CA ALA A 34 7.97 17.51 6.92
C ALA A 34 6.55 17.64 7.47
N GLU A 35 5.57 17.19 6.70
CA GLU A 35 4.20 17.04 7.19
C GLU A 35 4.17 15.82 8.10
N ILE A 36 3.85 16.05 9.37
CA ILE A 36 3.65 15.00 10.36
C ILE A 36 2.18 15.07 10.75
N ASP A 37 1.40 14.12 10.24
CA ASP A 37 0.04 13.93 10.72
C ASP A 37 0.07 13.27 12.11
N LEU A 38 -0.57 13.93 13.07
CA LEU A 38 -0.55 13.54 14.49
C LEU A 38 -1.92 13.04 14.93
N GLY A 39 -2.17 11.75 14.75
CA GLY A 39 -3.24 11.04 15.45
C GLY A 39 -2.80 10.66 16.88
N SER A 40 -3.05 11.52 17.87
CA SER A 40 -2.73 11.18 19.28
C SER A 40 -3.83 11.61 20.24
N THR A 41 -4.34 10.66 21.02
CA THR A 41 -5.22 10.93 22.17
C THR A 41 -4.46 11.45 23.40
N ALA A 42 -3.14 11.69 23.28
CA ALA A 42 -2.26 12.10 24.38
C ALA A 42 -1.90 13.59 24.30
N ILE A 43 -2.71 14.41 23.64
CA ILE A 43 -2.62 15.87 23.65
C ILE A 43 -3.76 16.40 24.51
N ASP A 44 -3.42 17.03 25.63
CA ASP A 44 -4.39 17.72 26.49
C ASP A 44 -4.63 19.13 25.95
N TYR A 45 -5.76 19.28 25.26
CA TYR A 45 -6.30 20.56 24.83
C TYR A 45 -7.25 21.19 25.85
N GLU A 46 -7.66 20.44 26.89
CA GLU A 46 -8.66 20.89 27.86
C GLU A 46 -8.06 21.83 28.92
N SER A 47 -6.80 21.60 29.29
CA SER A 47 -6.09 22.43 30.29
C SER A 47 -5.84 23.87 29.83
N ASP A 48 -5.36 24.04 28.59
CA ASP A 48 -5.18 25.35 27.95
C ASP A 48 -5.13 25.17 26.42
N PRO A 49 -6.22 25.51 25.70
CA PRO A 49 -6.27 25.38 24.24
C PRO A 49 -5.22 26.22 23.50
N SER A 50 -4.69 27.28 24.13
CA SER A 50 -3.63 28.13 23.57
C SER A 50 -2.22 27.60 23.83
N ASN A 51 -2.08 26.63 24.74
CA ASN A 51 -0.83 25.96 25.09
C ASN A 51 -1.09 24.46 25.37
N PRO A 52 -1.45 23.65 24.36
CA PRO A 52 -1.76 22.24 24.55
C PRO A 52 -0.56 21.46 25.11
N ILE A 53 -0.83 20.54 26.04
CA ILE A 53 0.21 19.73 26.68
C ILE A 53 0.32 18.40 25.94
N PHE A 54 1.44 18.18 25.27
CA PHE A 54 1.78 16.91 24.64
C PHE A 54 2.30 15.95 25.70
N HIS A 55 1.45 15.03 26.18
CA HIS A 55 1.88 14.01 27.16
C HIS A 55 2.72 12.92 26.50
N ARG A 56 2.40 12.58 25.25
CA ARG A 56 3.13 11.56 24.47
C ARG A 56 2.97 11.82 22.98
N LEU A 57 4.09 11.72 22.26
CA LEU A 57 4.13 11.70 20.80
C LEU A 57 4.42 10.27 20.35
N VAL A 58 3.51 9.68 19.57
CA VAL A 58 3.78 8.43 18.85
C VAL A 58 3.81 8.81 17.38
N LEU A 59 5.00 8.73 16.78
CA LEU A 59 5.12 8.84 15.33
C LEU A 59 4.82 7.45 14.77
N HIS A 60 3.76 7.35 13.98
CA HIS A 60 3.47 6.20 13.15
C HIS A 60 3.49 6.68 11.71
N GLY A 61 4.16 5.94 10.83
CA GLY A 61 4.18 6.23 9.40
C GLY A 61 4.23 4.90 8.67
N GLY A 62 3.52 4.81 7.55
CA GLY A 62 3.34 3.56 6.79
C GLY A 62 4.63 3.01 6.15
N ARG A 63 5.83 3.48 6.45
CA ARG A 63 7.06 3.00 5.78
C ARG A 63 7.54 1.63 6.25
N GLY A 64 7.03 1.17 7.40
CA GLY A 64 7.40 -0.10 8.00
C GLY A 64 6.29 -0.67 8.88
N TRP A 65 6.50 -1.86 9.41
CA TRP A 65 5.59 -2.55 10.31
C TRP A 65 6.34 -3.11 11.52
N SER A 66 5.62 -3.30 12.63
CA SER A 66 6.23 -3.72 13.89
C SER A 66 5.39 -4.78 14.60
N ILE A 67 6.03 -5.63 15.40
CA ILE A 67 5.37 -6.56 16.32
C ILE A 67 5.57 -6.04 17.75
N PHE A 68 4.47 -5.89 18.48
CA PHE A 68 4.48 -5.58 19.90
C PHE A 68 3.95 -6.76 20.71
N GLU A 69 4.61 -7.07 21.81
CA GLU A 69 4.09 -7.99 22.81
C GLU A 69 3.23 -7.22 23.81
N VAL A 70 2.01 -7.72 24.02
CA VAL A 70 1.10 -7.21 25.05
C VAL A 70 1.52 -7.78 26.41
N PRO A 71 1.83 -6.94 27.41
CA PRO A 71 2.24 -7.42 28.71
C PRO A 71 1.09 -8.13 29.43
N GLN A 72 1.43 -9.03 30.36
CA GLN A 72 0.42 -9.71 31.19
C GLN A 72 -0.23 -8.75 32.18
N ASP A 73 0.55 -7.81 32.72
CA ASP A 73 0.04 -6.74 33.56
C ASP A 73 -0.37 -5.56 32.65
N PRO A 74 -1.65 -5.15 32.63
CA PRO A 74 -2.11 -4.04 31.80
C PRO A 74 -1.54 -2.67 32.24
N SER A 75 -0.85 -2.59 33.39
CA SER A 75 -0.13 -1.40 33.81
C SER A 75 1.29 -1.28 33.23
N ASP A 76 1.81 -2.35 32.64
CA ASP A 76 3.11 -2.34 31.96
C ASP A 76 3.00 -1.77 30.53
N LEU A 77 4.15 -1.39 29.97
CA LEU A 77 4.24 -0.89 28.60
C LEU A 77 4.28 -2.05 27.59
N LEU A 78 3.70 -1.83 26.41
CA LEU A 78 3.92 -2.68 25.25
C LEU A 78 5.43 -2.82 24.96
N ARG A 79 5.88 -4.04 24.68
CA ARG A 79 7.28 -4.32 24.35
C ARG A 79 7.43 -4.48 22.85
N LEU A 80 8.24 -3.64 22.21
CA LEU A 80 8.64 -3.85 20.81
C LEU A 80 9.44 -5.16 20.70
N VAL A 81 8.99 -6.04 19.81
CA VAL A 81 9.61 -7.34 19.52
C VAL A 81 10.40 -7.28 18.22
N TYR A 82 9.81 -6.66 17.19
CA TYR A 82 10.38 -6.53 15.87
C TYR A 82 9.94 -5.21 15.23
N ASP A 83 10.82 -4.63 14.44
CA ASP A 83 10.58 -3.44 13.61
C ASP A 83 11.21 -3.71 12.24
N SER A 84 10.41 -3.61 11.17
CA SER A 84 10.91 -3.85 9.82
C SER A 84 11.85 -2.74 9.33
N ALA A 85 11.87 -1.57 9.97
CA ALA A 85 12.55 -0.38 9.48
C ALA A 85 12.25 -0.15 7.98
N ASP A 86 13.28 0.00 7.17
CA ASP A 86 13.24 0.23 5.72
C ASP A 86 13.12 -1.05 4.87
N THR A 87 12.89 -2.21 5.50
CA THR A 87 12.95 -3.50 4.79
C THR A 87 11.95 -3.59 3.64
N VAL A 88 10.70 -3.12 3.82
CA VAL A 88 9.67 -3.19 2.77
C VAL A 88 10.05 -2.30 1.58
N GLU A 89 10.46 -1.07 1.86
CA GLU A 89 10.92 -0.09 0.87
C GLU A 89 12.13 -0.61 0.09
N LYS A 90 13.11 -1.20 0.77
CA LYS A 90 14.31 -1.79 0.16
C LYS A 90 13.99 -2.99 -0.73
N LEU A 91 13.15 -3.91 -0.26
CA LEU A 91 12.77 -5.11 -1.01
C LEU A 91 11.95 -4.76 -2.25
N GLY A 92 11.03 -3.81 -2.12
CA GLY A 92 10.28 -3.27 -3.24
C GLY A 92 11.20 -2.66 -4.29
N CYS A 93 12.16 -1.82 -3.87
CA CYS A 93 13.17 -1.24 -4.78
C CYS A 93 14.03 -2.31 -5.48
N GLU A 94 14.48 -3.32 -4.74
CA GLU A 94 15.33 -4.39 -5.28
C GLU A 94 14.60 -5.24 -6.33
N LYS A 95 13.33 -5.57 -6.08
CA LYS A 95 12.56 -6.46 -6.95
C LYS A 95 11.80 -5.73 -8.06
N PHE A 96 11.24 -4.56 -7.76
CA PHE A 96 10.41 -3.75 -8.65
C PHE A 96 10.89 -2.29 -8.62
N PRO A 97 12.11 -2.00 -9.14
CA PRO A 97 12.67 -0.65 -9.08
C PRO A 97 11.77 0.40 -9.76
N TRP A 98 11.04 -0.01 -10.80
CA TRP A 98 10.08 0.84 -11.51
C TRP A 98 8.86 1.25 -10.67
N ALA A 99 8.59 0.57 -9.55
CA ALA A 99 7.49 0.89 -8.65
C ALA A 99 7.98 1.57 -7.35
N HIS A 100 9.28 1.82 -7.19
CA HIS A 100 9.83 2.30 -5.94
C HIS A 100 9.22 3.65 -5.53
N ASN A 101 8.51 3.66 -4.39
CA ASN A 101 7.79 4.82 -3.85
C ASN A 101 6.98 5.58 -4.92
N ALA A 102 6.46 4.86 -5.92
CA ALA A 102 5.60 5.43 -6.93
C ALA A 102 4.20 5.65 -6.34
N ALA A 103 3.57 6.75 -6.72
CA ALA A 103 2.17 7.03 -6.39
C ALA A 103 1.29 6.63 -7.57
N GLN A 104 0.33 5.73 -7.36
CA GLN A 104 -0.78 5.52 -8.27
C GLN A 104 -2.04 5.23 -7.45
N ASN A 105 -2.98 6.16 -7.51
CA ASN A 105 -4.26 6.14 -6.81
C ASN A 105 -5.38 6.52 -7.82
N GLU A 106 -6.54 6.94 -7.32
CA GLU A 106 -7.71 7.28 -8.12
C GLU A 106 -7.47 8.45 -9.09
N GLU A 107 -6.52 9.33 -8.79
CA GLU A 107 -6.18 10.51 -9.59
C GLU A 107 -5.55 10.16 -10.94
N PHE A 108 -5.03 8.94 -11.08
CA PHE A 108 -4.45 8.42 -12.33
C PHE A 108 -5.47 7.65 -13.19
N GLY A 109 -6.75 7.71 -12.82
CA GLY A 109 -7.85 7.19 -13.63
C GLY A 109 -8.00 7.94 -14.97
N PRO A 110 -8.63 7.33 -15.99
CA PRO A 110 -8.85 7.99 -17.27
C PRO A 110 -9.87 9.14 -17.16
N ALA A 111 -9.54 10.28 -17.74
CA ALA A 111 -10.41 11.45 -17.81
C ALA A 111 -11.55 11.29 -18.84
N GLY A 112 -12.60 12.11 -18.71
CA GLY A 112 -13.82 12.05 -19.53
C GLY A 112 -13.64 12.38 -21.02
N ASN A 113 -12.50 12.94 -21.42
CA ASN A 113 -12.14 13.17 -22.82
C ASN A 113 -11.54 11.92 -23.50
N LEU A 114 -11.22 10.87 -22.73
CA LEU A 114 -10.69 9.62 -23.27
C LEU A 114 -11.82 8.60 -23.51
N PRO A 115 -11.72 7.76 -24.56
CA PRO A 115 -12.75 6.78 -24.92
C PRO A 115 -12.99 5.69 -23.87
N ASN A 116 -12.12 5.60 -22.86
CA ASN A 116 -12.15 4.67 -21.73
C ASN A 116 -12.50 5.33 -20.39
N SER A 117 -13.16 6.49 -20.41
CA SER A 117 -13.61 7.17 -19.18
C SER A 117 -14.33 6.20 -18.24
N THR A 118 -13.88 6.12 -16.99
CA THR A 118 -14.41 5.16 -16.01
C THR A 118 -15.74 5.63 -15.42
N PHE A 119 -16.41 4.69 -14.73
CA PHE A 119 -17.51 5.03 -13.83
C PHE A 119 -17.07 6.10 -12.82
N PHE A 120 -15.85 6.00 -12.28
CA PHE A 120 -15.30 6.95 -11.31
C PHE A 120 -15.38 8.41 -11.80
N TYR A 121 -14.90 8.73 -13.00
CA TYR A 121 -14.97 10.08 -13.57
C TYR A 121 -16.40 10.66 -13.60
N ASN A 122 -17.41 9.82 -13.84
CA ASN A 122 -18.79 10.28 -13.97
C ASN A 122 -19.45 10.62 -12.62
N PHE A 123 -18.95 10.04 -11.52
CA PHE A 123 -19.47 10.27 -10.16
C PHE A 123 -18.54 11.13 -9.30
N ALA A 124 -17.33 11.40 -9.77
CA ALA A 124 -16.41 12.38 -9.21
C ALA A 124 -17.04 13.78 -9.15
N ASP A 125 -16.68 14.55 -8.13
CA ASP A 125 -16.99 15.97 -8.08
C ASP A 125 -16.13 16.75 -9.09
N GLU A 126 -16.36 18.05 -9.23
CA GLU A 126 -15.64 18.85 -10.22
C GLU A 126 -14.17 19.08 -9.87
N GLU A 127 -13.79 19.00 -8.60
CA GLU A 127 -12.40 19.12 -8.15
C GLU A 127 -11.62 17.87 -8.55
N THR A 128 -12.12 16.69 -8.21
CA THR A 128 -11.54 15.41 -8.64
C THR A 128 -11.51 15.29 -10.18
N LYS A 129 -12.54 15.76 -10.89
CA LYS A 129 -12.51 15.75 -12.37
C LYS A 129 -11.43 16.65 -12.94
N GLU A 130 -11.09 17.75 -12.27
CA GLU A 130 -10.01 18.61 -12.72
C GLU A 130 -8.66 17.94 -12.53
N VAL A 131 -8.41 17.35 -11.36
CA VAL A 131 -7.21 16.54 -11.12
C VAL A 131 -7.06 15.43 -12.16
N LEU A 132 -8.14 14.69 -12.44
CA LEU A 132 -8.15 13.67 -13.48
C LEU A 132 -7.77 14.24 -14.86
N ARG A 133 -8.21 15.45 -15.22
CA ARG A 133 -7.83 16.09 -16.49
C ARG A 133 -6.36 16.47 -16.51
N GLU A 134 -5.85 17.05 -15.42
CA GLU A 134 -4.45 17.45 -15.27
C GLU A 134 -3.51 16.24 -15.38
N MET A 135 -3.82 15.16 -14.65
CA MET A 135 -3.08 13.89 -14.68
C MET A 135 -3.14 13.19 -16.04
N ASN A 136 -4.09 13.54 -16.91
CA ASN A 136 -4.19 13.00 -18.27
C ASN A 136 -3.74 14.00 -19.36
N ASP A 137 -3.24 15.18 -19.00
CA ASP A 137 -2.73 16.19 -19.94
C ASP A 137 -1.19 16.22 -19.90
N PRO A 138 -0.49 15.81 -20.98
CA PRO A 138 0.98 15.83 -21.02
C PRO A 138 1.60 17.23 -20.88
N ALA A 139 0.80 18.30 -21.05
CA ALA A 139 1.28 19.66 -20.84
C ALA A 139 1.27 20.10 -19.36
N ILE A 140 0.67 19.30 -18.47
CA ILE A 140 0.54 19.57 -17.03
C ILE A 140 1.23 18.46 -16.25
N ASP A 141 0.50 17.39 -15.90
CA ASP A 141 0.99 16.28 -15.05
C ASP A 141 0.90 14.90 -15.72
N GLY A 142 0.30 14.81 -16.91
CA GLY A 142 0.21 13.57 -17.67
C GLY A 142 1.48 13.20 -18.43
N CYS A 143 1.43 12.05 -19.10
CA CYS A 143 2.52 11.52 -19.91
C CYS A 143 2.21 11.60 -21.40
N GLU A 144 3.26 11.78 -22.20
CA GLU A 144 3.19 11.74 -23.68
C GLU A 144 2.81 10.35 -24.21
N ASP A 145 3.09 9.30 -23.43
CA ASP A 145 2.71 7.92 -23.71
C ASP A 145 2.16 7.26 -22.45
N GLN A 146 0.87 6.92 -22.47
CA GLN A 146 0.19 6.21 -21.39
C GLN A 146 0.31 4.67 -21.50
N GLY A 147 1.13 4.16 -22.42
CA GLY A 147 1.34 2.73 -22.69
C GLY A 147 0.72 2.22 -24.00
N ASP A 148 0.21 3.12 -24.85
CA ASP A 148 -0.39 2.81 -26.15
C ASP A 148 0.12 3.72 -27.29
N GLY A 149 1.13 4.55 -27.03
CA GLY A 149 1.68 5.53 -27.96
C GLY A 149 0.86 6.82 -28.05
N MET A 150 -0.12 7.02 -27.17
CA MET A 150 -0.93 8.22 -27.08
C MET A 150 -0.76 8.88 -25.70
N PRO A 151 -0.95 10.21 -25.59
CA PRO A 151 -0.91 10.87 -24.28
C PRO A 151 -2.06 10.48 -23.35
N GLY A 152 -1.81 10.56 -22.04
CA GLY A 152 -2.78 10.29 -20.98
C GLY A 152 -2.11 10.17 -19.61
N ALA A 153 -2.79 9.53 -18.66
CA ALA A 153 -2.20 9.23 -17.35
C ALA A 153 -0.91 8.42 -17.48
N CYS A 154 0.06 8.71 -16.62
CA CYS A 154 1.36 8.05 -16.64
C CYS A 154 1.28 6.57 -16.21
N PRO A 155 2.04 5.67 -16.85
CA PRO A 155 2.40 4.38 -16.26
C PRO A 155 3.11 4.55 -14.90
N LEU A 156 3.05 3.55 -14.03
CA LEU A 156 3.67 3.61 -12.69
C LEU A 156 5.17 3.85 -12.76
N SER A 157 5.86 3.34 -13.79
CA SER A 157 7.30 3.54 -13.98
C SER A 157 7.72 5.00 -14.11
N GLU A 158 6.83 5.85 -14.61
CA GLU A 158 7.08 7.29 -14.79
C GLU A 158 6.81 8.08 -13.49
N LEU A 159 6.31 7.41 -12.45
CA LEU A 159 5.92 8.00 -11.16
C LEU A 159 6.88 7.59 -10.03
N MET A 160 7.96 6.87 -10.35
CA MET A 160 8.99 6.45 -9.41
C MET A 160 9.50 7.61 -8.55
N ASP A 161 9.70 7.35 -7.26
CA ASP A 161 10.11 8.32 -6.23
C ASP A 161 9.11 9.46 -5.93
N GLY A 162 7.93 9.48 -6.56
CA GLY A 162 6.91 10.52 -6.35
C GLY A 162 6.47 10.69 -4.89
N GLU A 163 6.53 9.61 -4.11
CA GLU A 163 6.17 9.60 -2.68
C GLU A 163 7.39 9.52 -1.74
N SER A 164 8.62 9.49 -2.28
CA SER A 164 9.85 9.29 -1.48
C SER A 164 10.05 10.36 -0.40
N ASN A 165 9.67 11.62 -0.65
CA ASN A 165 9.74 12.72 0.33
C ASN A 165 8.47 12.88 1.18
N LYS A 166 7.41 12.13 0.88
CA LYS A 166 6.13 12.13 1.58
C LYS A 166 5.94 10.80 2.28
N ARG A 167 5.15 9.89 1.70
CA ARG A 167 4.63 8.68 2.34
C ARG A 167 5.52 7.45 2.16
N GLY A 168 6.47 7.48 1.23
CA GLY A 168 7.38 6.37 0.93
C GLY A 168 6.64 5.19 0.32
N VAL A 169 6.86 3.99 0.87
CA VAL A 169 6.12 2.78 0.44
C VAL A 169 4.66 2.75 0.90
N GLU A 170 4.31 3.55 1.91
CA GLU A 170 2.93 3.68 2.41
C GLU A 170 2.20 2.34 2.61
N ILE A 171 2.76 1.49 3.49
CA ILE A 171 2.06 0.31 4.02
C ILE A 171 0.75 0.77 4.64
N ASN A 172 -0.34 0.47 3.94
CA ASN A 172 -1.69 0.81 4.34
C ASN A 172 -2.34 -0.34 5.12
N ILE A 173 -1.99 -1.58 4.77
CA ILE A 173 -2.65 -2.76 5.31
C ILE A 173 -1.67 -3.89 5.63
N ALA A 174 -2.00 -4.64 6.70
CA ALA A 174 -1.34 -5.87 7.09
C ALA A 174 -2.37 -6.94 7.48
N THR A 175 -2.09 -8.19 7.16
CA THR A 175 -2.91 -9.34 7.59
C THR A 175 -2.03 -10.48 8.04
N ILE A 176 -2.52 -11.29 8.98
CA ILE A 176 -1.79 -12.41 9.58
C ILE A 176 -2.59 -13.70 9.37
N GLY A 177 -1.89 -14.79 9.07
CA GLY A 177 -2.51 -16.09 8.90
C GLY A 177 -1.55 -17.25 9.09
N PHE A 178 -2.09 -18.47 8.98
CA PHE A 178 -1.32 -19.69 9.10
C PHE A 178 -1.38 -20.49 7.81
N ALA A 179 -0.24 -20.61 7.12
CA ALA A 179 -0.11 -21.33 5.86
C ALA A 179 1.08 -22.28 5.92
N CYS A 180 0.90 -23.50 5.41
CA CYS A 180 1.98 -24.49 5.28
C CYS A 180 2.76 -24.77 6.58
N GLY A 181 2.10 -24.74 7.74
CA GLY A 181 2.75 -24.98 9.03
C GLY A 181 3.47 -23.75 9.62
N ARG A 182 3.36 -22.57 8.98
CA ARG A 182 4.03 -21.33 9.36
C ARG A 182 3.02 -20.24 9.66
N LEU A 183 3.32 -19.40 10.65
CA LEU A 183 2.62 -18.14 10.86
C LEU A 183 3.20 -17.12 9.88
N VAL A 184 2.37 -16.51 9.06
CA VAL A 184 2.78 -15.56 8.03
C VAL A 184 2.06 -14.23 8.22
N THR A 185 2.70 -13.14 7.80
CA THR A 185 2.06 -11.84 7.66
C THR A 185 2.30 -11.31 6.25
N ALA A 186 1.28 -10.72 5.65
CA ALA A 186 1.40 -9.97 4.40
C ALA A 186 1.18 -8.49 4.71
N VAL A 187 2.05 -7.64 4.19
CA VAL A 187 1.89 -6.18 4.21
C VAL A 187 1.84 -5.69 2.77
N ALA A 188 1.08 -4.64 2.48
CA ALA A 188 1.02 -4.04 1.15
C ALA A 188 1.10 -2.52 1.20
N GLY A 189 1.89 -1.96 0.28
CA GLY A 189 1.90 -0.53 0.00
C GLY A 189 0.69 -0.11 -0.81
N GLU A 190 0.16 1.08 -0.53
CA GLU A 190 -1.00 1.66 -1.21
C GLU A 190 -0.68 2.01 -2.67
N GLY A 191 0.13 3.05 -2.86
CA GLY A 191 0.40 3.64 -4.18
C GLY A 191 1.28 2.79 -5.09
N ASN A 192 2.23 2.03 -4.54
CA ASN A 192 3.17 1.25 -5.34
C ASN A 192 2.69 -0.16 -5.65
N SER A 193 1.56 -0.60 -5.09
CA SER A 193 1.00 -1.94 -5.32
C SER A 193 1.97 -3.08 -5.01
N VAL A 194 2.94 -2.88 -4.11
CA VAL A 194 3.91 -3.93 -3.71
C VAL A 194 3.45 -4.56 -2.40
N SER A 195 3.36 -5.89 -2.37
CA SER A 195 3.15 -6.64 -1.13
C SER A 195 4.38 -7.46 -0.76
N VAL A 196 4.72 -7.46 0.52
CA VAL A 196 5.79 -8.28 1.09
C VAL A 196 5.17 -9.26 2.07
N ILE A 197 5.52 -10.52 1.92
CA ILE A 197 5.05 -11.62 2.77
C ILE A 197 6.22 -12.09 3.61
N TYR A 198 6.00 -12.18 4.91
CA TYR A 198 6.98 -12.64 5.89
C TYR A 198 6.50 -13.92 6.57
N ASP A 199 7.44 -14.82 6.82
CA ASP A 199 7.29 -15.82 7.88
C ASP A 199 7.61 -15.17 9.22
N ILE A 200 6.64 -15.23 10.13
CA ILE A 200 6.71 -14.69 11.50
C ILE A 200 6.50 -15.78 12.55
N THR A 201 6.75 -17.05 12.20
CA THR A 201 6.69 -18.18 13.14
C THR A 201 7.63 -17.95 14.34
N ASP A 202 8.81 -17.39 14.09
CA ASP A 202 9.62 -16.73 15.11
C ASP A 202 9.46 -15.21 15.02
N ILE A 203 8.60 -14.66 15.87
CA ILE A 203 8.30 -13.22 15.92
C ILE A 203 9.51 -12.34 16.26
N THR A 204 10.60 -12.92 16.78
CA THR A 204 11.83 -12.17 17.09
C THR A 204 12.79 -12.07 15.90
N ASN A 205 12.59 -12.91 14.88
CA ASN A 205 13.37 -12.93 13.66
C ASN A 205 12.50 -13.24 12.42
N PRO A 206 11.54 -12.37 12.07
CA PRO A 206 10.79 -12.48 10.82
C PRO A 206 11.70 -12.60 9.59
N THR A 207 11.33 -13.47 8.66
CA THR A 207 12.06 -13.67 7.40
C THR A 207 11.15 -13.42 6.22
N VAL A 208 11.67 -12.74 5.19
CA VAL A 208 10.94 -12.51 3.94
C VAL A 208 10.70 -13.85 3.27
N PHE A 209 9.44 -14.10 2.95
CA PHE A 209 9.00 -15.26 2.18
C PHE A 209 8.90 -14.92 0.70
N GLU A 210 8.19 -13.83 0.37
CA GLU A 210 7.94 -13.43 -1.02
C GLU A 210 7.74 -11.91 -1.12
N VAL A 211 8.01 -11.34 -2.29
CA VAL A 211 7.73 -9.93 -2.63
C VAL A 211 6.98 -9.93 -3.96
N ILE A 212 5.76 -9.41 -3.99
CA ILE A 212 4.88 -9.44 -5.17
C ILE A 212 4.51 -8.02 -5.58
N HIS A 213 4.35 -7.82 -6.89
CA HIS A 213 3.74 -6.62 -7.42
C HIS A 213 2.31 -6.98 -7.83
N LEU A 214 1.33 -6.29 -7.28
CA LEU A 214 -0.09 -6.63 -7.42
C LEU A 214 -0.67 -6.17 -8.77
N SER A 215 -0.07 -5.18 -9.42
CA SER A 215 -0.44 -4.73 -10.78
C SER A 215 0.77 -4.63 -11.73
N PRO A 216 1.43 -5.75 -12.14
CA PRO A 216 2.66 -5.71 -12.95
C PRO A 216 2.52 -4.96 -14.27
N SER A 217 1.33 -5.00 -14.89
CA SER A 217 1.05 -4.27 -16.12
C SER A 217 1.22 -2.76 -15.98
N SER A 218 1.07 -2.23 -14.76
CA SER A 218 1.24 -0.80 -14.47
C SER A 218 2.67 -0.32 -14.75
N GLU A 219 3.66 -1.22 -14.87
CA GLU A 219 5.02 -0.85 -15.28
C GLU A 219 5.04 -0.10 -16.60
N THR A 220 4.20 -0.49 -17.56
CA THR A 220 4.25 0.08 -18.93
C THR A 220 2.93 0.67 -19.38
N LYS A 221 1.89 0.58 -18.57
CA LYS A 221 0.54 1.00 -18.91
C LYS A 221 -0.05 1.86 -17.81
N SER A 222 -0.78 2.90 -18.20
CA SER A 222 -1.65 3.62 -17.30
C SER A 222 -2.79 2.73 -16.79
N PRO A 223 -3.42 3.08 -15.66
CA PRO A 223 -4.55 2.33 -15.12
C PRO A 223 -5.67 2.12 -16.14
N GLY A 224 -5.98 3.15 -16.93
CA GLY A 224 -7.02 3.10 -17.96
C GLY A 224 -6.71 2.12 -19.09
N ILE A 225 -5.45 2.01 -19.54
CA ILE A 225 -5.05 1.05 -20.57
C ILE A 225 -5.02 -0.37 -20.00
N ALA A 226 -4.41 -0.56 -18.82
CA ALA A 226 -4.36 -1.85 -18.16
C ALA A 226 -5.77 -2.41 -17.86
N PHE A 227 -6.72 -1.54 -17.48
CA PHE A 227 -8.12 -1.93 -17.27
C PHE A 227 -8.78 -2.42 -18.55
N ASN A 228 -8.63 -1.69 -19.66
CA ASN A 228 -9.21 -2.08 -20.95
C ASN A 228 -8.67 -3.42 -21.48
N ASP A 229 -7.39 -3.68 -21.22
CA ASP A 229 -6.74 -4.93 -21.60
C ASP A 229 -7.09 -6.10 -20.67
N GLY A 230 -7.74 -5.82 -19.54
CA GLY A 230 -8.05 -6.83 -18.51
C GLY A 230 -6.80 -7.31 -17.77
N THR A 231 -5.78 -6.46 -17.67
CA THR A 231 -4.48 -6.78 -17.07
C THR A 231 -4.13 -5.89 -15.88
N VAL A 232 -5.02 -4.97 -15.49
CA VAL A 232 -4.89 -4.19 -14.26
C VAL A 232 -5.02 -5.11 -13.05
N GLY A 233 -4.15 -4.93 -12.07
CA GLY A 233 -4.25 -5.59 -10.78
C GLY A 233 -4.60 -4.59 -9.68
N GLU A 234 -4.20 -4.88 -8.44
CA GLU A 234 -4.66 -4.10 -7.28
C GLU A 234 -3.83 -2.83 -7.09
N ILE A 235 -4.31 -1.75 -7.70
CA ILE A 235 -3.88 -0.37 -7.43
C ILE A 235 -4.57 0.13 -6.17
N ASP A 236 -3.82 0.83 -5.30
CA ASP A 236 -4.32 1.40 -4.05
C ASP A 236 -4.92 0.29 -3.18
N THR A 237 -4.03 -0.58 -2.68
CA THR A 237 -4.45 -1.75 -1.91
C THR A 237 -4.94 -1.33 -0.53
N VAL A 238 -6.20 -1.63 -0.24
CA VAL A 238 -6.88 -1.20 1.01
C VAL A 238 -7.22 -2.34 1.96
N ASP A 239 -7.28 -3.57 1.47
CA ASP A 239 -7.55 -4.74 2.31
C ASP A 239 -6.79 -5.98 1.84
N ILE A 240 -6.45 -6.83 2.80
CA ILE A 240 -5.91 -8.18 2.56
C ILE A 240 -6.64 -9.16 3.47
N LEU A 241 -7.43 -10.04 2.87
CA LEU A 241 -8.08 -11.13 3.60
C LEU A 241 -7.21 -12.38 3.53
N PHE A 242 -6.73 -12.84 4.69
CA PHE A 242 -6.20 -14.19 4.82
C PHE A 242 -7.33 -15.21 4.94
N MET A 243 -7.25 -16.28 4.17
CA MET A 243 -8.17 -17.41 4.23
C MET A 243 -7.39 -18.70 4.51
N SER A 244 -7.83 -19.44 5.54
CA SER A 244 -7.35 -20.82 5.73
C SER A 244 -7.77 -21.71 4.56
N ALA A 245 -7.12 -22.87 4.41
CA ALA A 245 -7.48 -23.86 3.39
C ALA A 245 -8.97 -24.25 3.39
N SER A 246 -9.61 -24.27 4.57
CA SER A 246 -11.04 -24.57 4.70
C SER A 246 -11.97 -23.42 4.29
N GLN A 247 -11.48 -22.19 4.23
CA GLN A 247 -12.25 -21.00 3.86
C GLN A 247 -12.00 -20.59 2.41
N SER A 248 -10.81 -20.86 1.88
CA SER A 248 -10.44 -20.51 0.52
C SER A 248 -11.18 -21.36 -0.52
N PRO A 249 -11.65 -20.77 -1.64
CA PRO A 249 -12.30 -21.51 -2.71
C PRO A 249 -11.36 -22.48 -3.44
N THR A 250 -10.04 -22.35 -3.27
CA THR A 250 -9.03 -23.25 -3.87
C THR A 250 -8.76 -24.50 -3.04
N GLY A 251 -9.26 -24.57 -1.80
CA GLY A 251 -8.92 -25.62 -0.84
C GLY A 251 -7.50 -25.51 -0.28
N LYS A 252 -6.78 -24.42 -0.56
CA LYS A 252 -5.43 -24.11 -0.07
C LYS A 252 -5.46 -22.78 0.69
N ALA A 253 -4.52 -22.56 1.60
CA ALA A 253 -4.43 -21.26 2.26
C ALA A 253 -4.19 -20.16 1.20
N SER A 254 -4.83 -19.00 1.35
CA SER A 254 -4.79 -17.95 0.34
C SER A 254 -4.83 -16.55 0.96
N LEU A 255 -4.31 -15.57 0.22
CA LEU A 255 -4.48 -14.14 0.44
C LEU A 255 -5.37 -13.58 -0.65
N MET A 256 -6.34 -12.75 -0.28
CA MET A 256 -7.17 -12.01 -1.22
C MET A 256 -6.90 -10.52 -1.04
N TYR A 257 -6.41 -9.87 -2.09
CA TYR A 257 -6.09 -8.44 -2.10
C TYR A 257 -7.23 -7.66 -2.73
N VAL A 258 -7.49 -6.46 -2.23
CA VAL A 258 -8.52 -5.55 -2.74
C VAL A 258 -7.89 -4.23 -3.13
N GLY A 259 -7.97 -3.88 -4.42
CA GLY A 259 -7.58 -2.57 -4.93
C GLY A 259 -8.75 -1.61 -4.93
N GLN A 260 -8.65 -0.51 -4.18
CA GLN A 260 -9.73 0.49 -4.07
C GLN A 260 -9.89 1.27 -5.38
N SER A 261 -8.79 1.80 -5.90
CA SER A 261 -8.79 2.66 -7.09
C SER A 261 -9.02 1.87 -8.39
N SER A 262 -8.51 0.64 -8.44
CA SER A 262 -8.70 -0.28 -9.56
C SER A 262 -10.04 -1.04 -9.52
N GLY A 263 -10.64 -1.17 -8.32
CA GLY A 263 -11.84 -1.98 -8.11
C GLY A 263 -11.62 -3.48 -8.33
N THR A 264 -10.37 -3.94 -8.33
CA THR A 264 -10.01 -5.35 -8.56
C THR A 264 -9.89 -6.13 -7.26
N VAL A 265 -10.00 -7.44 -7.41
CA VAL A 265 -9.71 -8.40 -6.34
C VAL A 265 -8.91 -9.54 -6.95
N SER A 266 -7.77 -9.86 -6.35
CA SER A 266 -6.94 -11.01 -6.75
C SER A 266 -6.85 -12.03 -5.62
N LEU A 267 -6.69 -13.31 -6.00
CA LEU A 267 -6.56 -14.43 -5.08
C LEU A 267 -5.20 -15.11 -5.27
N TRP A 268 -4.35 -15.03 -4.26
CA TRP A 268 -3.01 -15.59 -4.23
C TRP A 268 -3.00 -16.81 -3.32
N THR A 269 -2.45 -17.92 -3.79
CA THR A 269 -2.58 -19.20 -3.08
C THR A 269 -1.22 -19.74 -2.68
N PHE A 270 -1.12 -20.20 -1.44
CA PHE A 270 0.08 -20.87 -0.96
C PHE A 270 0.14 -22.30 -1.51
N GLU A 271 1.23 -22.61 -2.20
CA GLU A 271 1.59 -23.97 -2.57
C GLU A 271 2.43 -24.58 -1.44
N CYS A 272 1.75 -25.32 -0.55
CA CYS A 272 2.43 -26.05 0.49
C CYS A 272 3.04 -27.32 -0.09
N VAL A 273 4.35 -27.48 0.06
CA VAL A 273 5.00 -28.73 -0.33
C VAL A 273 5.44 -29.52 0.87
N GLU A 274 5.37 -30.85 0.76
CA GLU A 274 5.73 -31.72 1.87
C GLU A 274 7.25 -31.63 2.11
N PRO A 275 7.69 -31.57 3.38
CA PRO A 275 9.08 -31.27 3.77
C PRO A 275 10.16 -32.25 3.28
N ASP A 276 9.79 -33.32 2.56
CA ASP A 276 10.71 -34.38 2.11
C ASP A 276 11.08 -34.31 0.61
N ASP A 277 10.68 -33.25 -0.13
CA ASP A 277 11.11 -33.08 -1.53
C ASP A 277 12.36 -32.17 -1.64
N PRO A 278 13.52 -32.72 -2.03
CA PRO A 278 14.80 -31.99 -2.05
C PRO A 278 14.94 -30.98 -3.21
N ASN A 279 13.95 -30.80 -4.08
CA ASN A 279 14.04 -29.92 -5.26
C ASN A 279 13.14 -28.67 -5.21
N ILE A 280 12.69 -28.27 -4.01
CA ILE A 280 11.59 -27.31 -3.92
C ILE A 280 12.04 -25.91 -3.53
N ASP A 281 11.66 -24.98 -4.42
CA ASP A 281 11.61 -23.55 -4.18
C ASP A 281 10.23 -23.19 -3.63
N TRP A 282 10.17 -22.60 -2.44
CA TRP A 282 8.93 -22.24 -1.76
C TRP A 282 8.39 -20.91 -2.30
N THR A 283 7.94 -20.91 -3.56
CA THR A 283 7.39 -19.74 -4.22
C THR A 283 5.86 -19.73 -4.17
N ILE A 284 5.27 -18.53 -4.10
CA ILE A 284 3.82 -18.36 -4.31
C ILE A 284 3.59 -18.38 -5.82
N GLY A 285 2.72 -19.27 -6.29
CA GLY A 285 2.29 -19.27 -7.70
C GLY A 285 1.14 -18.29 -7.93
N GLU A 286 1.22 -17.49 -9.01
CA GLU A 286 0.03 -16.88 -9.61
C GLU A 286 -0.75 -17.95 -10.38
N GLU A 287 -2.00 -18.21 -10.00
CA GLU A 287 -3.13 -18.48 -10.92
C GLU A 287 -4.39 -18.95 -10.18
N VAL A 288 -5.44 -18.13 -10.24
CA VAL A 288 -6.69 -18.60 -10.86
C VAL A 288 -7.04 -17.53 -11.89
N ASP A 289 -7.21 -17.94 -13.14
CA ASP A 289 -7.83 -17.19 -14.24
C ASP A 289 -8.78 -16.15 -13.65
N SER A 290 -8.43 -14.87 -13.82
CA SER A 290 -9.27 -13.74 -13.43
C SER A 290 -10.72 -14.12 -13.60
N ILE A 291 -11.53 -13.94 -12.55
CA ILE A 291 -12.97 -13.99 -12.72
C ILE A 291 -13.25 -12.95 -13.80
N LYS A 292 -13.51 -13.41 -15.03
CA LYS A 292 -13.93 -12.61 -16.18
C LYS A 292 -15.34 -12.05 -15.93
N SER A 293 -15.55 -11.38 -14.81
CA SER A 293 -16.76 -10.63 -14.48
C SER A 293 -16.44 -9.15 -14.48
N GLY A 294 -16.07 -8.65 -15.65
CA GLY A 294 -16.07 -7.24 -15.99
C GLY A 294 -16.58 -7.00 -17.41
N VAL A 295 -17.28 -7.96 -18.03
CA VAL A 295 -17.93 -7.77 -19.34
C VAL A 295 -19.42 -7.67 -19.13
N LEU A 296 -19.92 -6.45 -19.30
CA LEU A 296 -21.31 -6.08 -19.54
C LEU A 296 -21.85 -6.88 -20.73
N ARG A 297 -22.37 -8.10 -20.48
CA ARG A 297 -23.30 -8.75 -21.39
C ARG A 297 -24.72 -8.40 -20.98
N ARG A 298 -25.28 -7.48 -21.76
CA ARG A 298 -26.72 -7.24 -21.89
C ARG A 298 -27.43 -8.58 -22.14
N GLN A 299 -27.99 -9.18 -21.09
CA GLN A 299 -29.19 -9.98 -21.20
C GLN A 299 -30.21 -9.46 -20.20
N THR A 300 -31.32 -9.02 -20.77
CA THR A 300 -32.59 -8.69 -20.17
C THR A 300 -33.06 -9.78 -19.20
N GLU A 301 -33.72 -9.33 -18.14
CA GLU A 301 -34.51 -10.07 -17.14
C GLU A 301 -33.78 -10.46 -15.83
N GLY A 302 -34.14 -9.74 -14.75
CA GLY A 302 -33.96 -10.18 -13.36
C GLY A 302 -32.86 -9.48 -12.55
N ILE A 303 -33.05 -8.19 -12.22
CA ILE A 303 -32.17 -7.45 -11.31
C ILE A 303 -32.50 -7.79 -9.86
N ILE A 304 -31.57 -8.45 -9.17
CA ILE A 304 -31.23 -8.16 -7.77
C ILE A 304 -29.75 -7.80 -7.78
N VAL A 305 -29.45 -6.50 -7.81
CA VAL A 305 -28.10 -5.98 -7.57
C VAL A 305 -27.97 -5.82 -6.06
N VAL A 306 -27.03 -6.55 -5.45
CA VAL A 306 -26.51 -6.22 -4.12
C VAL A 306 -25.41 -5.20 -4.35
N ALA A 307 -25.76 -3.92 -4.30
CA ALA A 307 -24.80 -2.85 -4.11
C ALA A 307 -24.46 -2.83 -2.61
N LEU A 308 -23.24 -3.26 -2.26
CA LEU A 308 -22.68 -2.97 -0.94
C LEU A 308 -22.13 -1.55 -0.96
N LEU A 309 -22.56 -0.79 0.03
CA LEU A 309 -22.38 0.65 0.19
C LEU A 309 -20.90 1.01 0.41
N ALA A 310 -20.26 1.60 -0.60
CA ALA A 310 -19.11 2.49 -0.42
C ALA A 310 -19.61 3.95 -0.34
N ALA A 311 -20.49 4.22 0.62
CA ALA A 311 -21.03 5.56 0.88
C ALA A 311 -21.45 5.66 2.34
N LEU A 312 -20.48 5.58 3.26
CA LEU A 312 -20.71 5.91 4.68
C LEU A 312 -19.49 6.49 5.41
N SER A 313 -18.37 6.79 4.73
CA SER A 313 -17.19 7.41 5.36
C SER A 313 -17.17 8.95 5.31
N TYR A 314 -18.20 9.62 4.75
CA TYR A 314 -18.28 11.10 4.72
C TYR A 314 -19.43 11.70 5.56
N LEU A 315 -19.92 10.96 6.55
CA LEU A 315 -20.84 11.49 7.57
C LEU A 315 -20.53 10.81 8.91
N PHE A 316 -19.41 11.17 9.54
CA PHE A 316 -19.24 11.39 10.99
C PHE A 316 -17.89 12.06 11.26
#